data_AF-A0A5E4D5K2-F1
#
_entry.id   AF-A0A5E4D5K2-F1
#
_cell.length_a   1.000
_cell.length_b   1.000
_cell.length_c   1.000
_cell.angle_alpha   90.00
_cell.angle_beta   90.00
_cell.angle_gamma   90.00
#
_symmetry.space_group_name_H-M   'P 1'
#
loop_
_entity.id
_entity.type
_entity.pdbx_description
1 polymer ?
#
loop_
_entity_poly.entity_id
_entity_poly.type
_entity_poly.pdbx_seq_one_letter_code
_entity_poly.pdbx_strand_id
1 'polypeptide(L)' 'ISEQGPTIIFTISHPRYSIFKLFDSLTLLASGKLMYQGPAKKALEYFASVGLVDFFMH' A
#
# COMPACT_ATOMS: atom_id res chain seq x y z
N ILE A 1 -10.34 -6.58 16.73
CA ILE A 1 -9.27 -7.35 17.41
C ILE A 1 -8.86 -8.44 16.42
N SER A 2 -7.56 -8.62 16.14
CA SER A 2 -7.11 -9.69 15.24
C SER A 2 -7.28 -11.01 15.98
N GLU A 3 -8.16 -11.87 15.48
CA GLU A 3 -8.24 -13.26 15.90
C GLU A 3 -7.34 -14.07 14.95
N GLN A 4 -6.28 -14.69 15.50
CA GLN A 4 -5.48 -15.77 14.90
C GLN A 4 -4.19 -15.43 14.08
N GLY A 5 -3.48 -14.32 14.31
CA GLY A 5 -2.12 -14.16 13.74
C GLY A 5 -1.35 -12.92 14.18
N PRO A 6 0.01 -12.92 14.09
CA PRO A 6 0.82 -11.76 14.43
C PRO A 6 0.62 -10.62 13.43
N THR A 7 0.40 -9.40 13.94
CA THR A 7 0.39 -8.18 13.12
C THR A 7 1.83 -7.77 12.80
N ILE A 8 2.18 -7.74 11.51
CA ILE A 8 3.52 -7.36 11.05
C ILE A 8 3.48 -5.94 10.48
N ILE A 9 4.30 -5.04 11.02
CA ILE A 9 4.43 -3.65 10.57
C ILE A 9 5.85 -3.45 10.07
N PHE A 10 6.01 -2.93 8.85
CA PHE A 10 7.31 -2.66 8.25
C PHE A 10 7.23 -1.52 7.24
N THR A 11 8.35 -0.81 7.08
CA THR A 11 8.47 0.32 6.16
C THR A 11 9.29 -0.11 4.95
N ILE A 12 8.75 0.07 3.74
CA ILE A 12 9.45 -0.25 2.50
C ILE A 12 9.64 1.03 1.69
N SER A 13 10.89 1.36 1.36
CA SER A 13 11.20 2.56 0.57
C SER A 13 11.06 2.34 -0.94
N HIS A 14 11.16 1.09 -1.44
CA HIS A 14 10.96 0.73 -2.86
C HIS A 14 10.26 -0.63 -2.99
N PRO A 15 8.94 -0.70 -2.77
CA PRO A 15 8.21 -1.96 -2.88
C PRO A 15 8.12 -2.38 -4.34
N ARG A 16 8.65 -3.56 -4.66
CA ARG A 16 8.31 -4.22 -5.93
C ARG A 16 6.82 -4.54 -5.94
N TYR A 17 6.17 -4.38 -7.09
CA TYR A 17 4.75 -4.68 -7.28
C TYR A 17 4.32 -6.07 -6.74
N SER A 18 5.19 -7.06 -6.82
CA SER A 18 4.93 -8.42 -6.29
C SER A 18 4.67 -8.45 -4.78
N ILE A 19 5.32 -7.56 -4.01
CA ILE A 19 5.12 -7.47 -2.54
C ILE A 19 3.83 -6.71 -2.23
N PHE A 20 3.47 -5.72 -3.06
CA PHE A 20 2.22 -4.97 -2.92
C PHE A 20 0.98 -5.88 -2.91
N LYS A 21 0.99 -6.95 -3.72
CA LYS A 21 -0.11 -7.93 -3.79
C LYS A 21 -0.26 -8.79 -2.53
N LEU A 22 0.74 -8.84 -1.65
CA LEU A 22 0.72 -9.66 -0.44
C LEU A 22 0.03 -8.97 0.74
N PHE A 23 -0.25 -7.67 0.64
CA PHE A 23 -0.88 -6.92 1.72
C PHE A 23 -2.39 -6.99 1.65
N ASP A 24 -3.03 -7.19 2.80
CA ASP A 24 -4.49 -7.03 2.92
C ASP A 24 -4.89 -5.55 2.98
N SER A 25 -4.10 -4.74 3.70
CA SER A 25 -4.33 -3.30 3.89
C SER A 25 -3.03 -2.51 3.78
N LEU A 26 -3.14 -1.28 3.28
CA LEU A 26 -2.03 -0.38 3.06
C LEU A 26 -2.31 0.98 3.69
N THR A 27 -1.24 1.57 4.23
CA THR A 27 -1.18 2.96 4.66
C THR A 27 -0.01 3.61 3.92
N LEU A 28 -0.30 4.51 2.99
CA LEU A 28 0.72 5.26 2.26
C LEU A 28 0.86 6.66 2.85
N LEU A 29 2.08 7.01 3.22
CA LEU A 29 2.47 8.33 3.70
C LEU A 29 3.47 8.93 2.70
N ALA A 30 3.24 10.17 2.29
CA ALA A 30 4.17 10.94 1.48
C ALA A 30 4.47 12.26 2.20
N SER A 31 5.75 12.53 2.48
CA SER A 31 6.20 13.76 3.17
C SER A 31 5.43 14.06 4.47
N GLY A 32 5.14 13.01 5.26
CA GLY A 32 4.40 13.11 6.52
C GLY A 32 2.88 13.27 6.39
N LYS A 33 2.33 13.23 5.17
CA LYS A 33 0.89 13.32 4.91
C LYS A 33 0.32 11.96 4.49
N LEU A 34 -0.86 11.64 5.02
CA LEU A 34 -1.60 10.44 4.62
C LEU A 34 -2.14 10.61 3.20
N MET A 35 -1.65 9.77 2.29
CA MET A 35 -2.07 9.76 0.89
C MET A 35 -3.15 8.71 0.64
N TYR A 36 -3.07 7.57 1.32
CA TYR A 36 -4.01 6.48 1.20
C TYR A 36 -4.04 5.63 2.47
N GLN A 37 -5.23 5.20 2.89
CA GLN A 37 -5.41 4.20 3.93
C GLN A 37 -6.59 3.30 3.56
N GLY A 38 -6.36 2.00 3.42
CA GLY A 38 -7.41 1.06 3.08
C GLY A 38 -6.90 -0.25 2.47
N PRO A 39 -7.81 -1.07 1.91
CA PRO A 39 -7.45 -2.35 1.32
C PRO A 39 -6.43 -2.20 0.18
N ALA A 40 -5.42 -3.08 0.11
CA ALA A 40 -4.38 -2.98 -0.93
C ALA A 40 -4.95 -3.08 -2.35
N LYS A 41 -6.00 -3.90 -2.52
CA LYS A 41 -6.68 -4.09 -3.81
C LYS A 41 -7.23 -2.78 -4.38
N LYS A 42 -7.78 -1.91 -3.52
CA LYS A 42 -8.34 -0.61 -3.92
C LYS A 42 -7.28 0.48 -4.08
N ALA A 43 -6.10 0.27 -3.51
CA ALA A 43 -5.02 1.24 -3.58
C ALA A 43 -4.54 1.43 -5.02
N LEU A 44 -4.44 0.35 -5.81
CA LEU A 44 -4.04 0.42 -7.21
C LEU A 44 -5.03 1.22 -8.06
N GLU A 45 -6.33 0.99 -7.87
CA GLU A 45 -7.40 1.76 -8.53
C GLU A 45 -7.36 3.23 -8.15
N TYR A 46 -7.14 3.53 -6.86
CA TYR A 46 -6.98 4.90 -6.36
C TYR A 46 -5.77 5.59 -7.01
N PHE A 47 -4.59 4.98 -6.99
CA PHE A 47 -3.38 5.54 -7.60
C PHE A 47 -3.51 5.66 -9.12
N ALA A 48 -4.25 4.77 -9.76
CA ALA A 48 -4.59 4.90 -11.17
C ALA A 48 -5.49 6.09 -11.47
N SER A 49 -6.49 6.33 -10.63
CA SER A 49 -7.37 7.49 -10.79
C SER A 49 -6.65 8.83 -10.60
N VAL A 50 -5.55 8.87 -9.84
CA VAL A 50 -4.77 10.11 -9.60
C VAL A 50 -3.52 10.22 -10.47
N GLY A 51 -3.30 9.30 -11.42
CA GLY A 51 -2.18 9.34 -12.36
C GLY A 51 -0.83 8.88 -11.80
N LEU A 52 -0.83 8.16 -10.67
CA LEU A 52 0.37 7.67 -9.98
C LEU A 52 0.70 6.19 -10.25
N VAL A 53 0.13 5.60 -11.31
CA VAL A 53 0.33 4.16 -11.66
C VAL A 53 1.80 3.84 -11.90
N ASP A 54 2.53 4.77 -12.52
CA ASP A 54 3.93 4.57 -12.92
C ASP A 54 4.85 4.38 -11.70
N PHE A 55 4.52 4.99 -10.56
CA PHE A 55 5.29 4.89 -9.32
C PHE A 55 5.39 3.46 -8.76
N PHE A 56 4.44 2.58 -9.09
CA PHE A 56 4.39 1.20 -8.60
C PHE A 56 4.78 0.15 -9.65
N MET A 57 4.99 0.56 -10.91
CA MET A 57 5.23 -0.34 -12.05
C MET A 57 6.71 -0.55 -12.37
N HIS A 58 7.63 0.13 -11.67
CA HIS A 58 9.08 -0.01 -11.84
C HIS A 58 9.77 -0.80 -10.72
#